data_AF-D2VPD6-F1
#
_entry.id   AF-D2VPD6-F1
#
_cell.length_a   1.000
_cell.length_b   1.000
_cell.length_c   1.000
_cell.angle_alpha   90.00
_cell.angle_beta   90.00
_cell.angle_gamma   90.00
#
_symmetry.space_group_name_H-M   'P 1'
#
loop_
_entity.id
_entity.type
_entity.pdbx_description
1 polymer ?
#
loop_
_entity_poly.entity_id
_entity_poly.type
_entity_poly.pdbx_seq_one_letter_code
_entity_poly.pdbx_strand_id
1 'polypeptide(L)'
;MDVHLPGEAIVILNYYLDLERNSFGTVLESVTKIRKFLSSERDIIGRISTVVESRVLERIVNLLDEEYIAKFFTVKSETNQNETSHCAKRIISQSDLISILYETSWLIINVVSGNYDHTNYIVSCGVISKLVKLLKKTNSSSIIDQCIWALGNIAGESVEFRNLVLDHNIMEIMVELMQNYLLLDLKVLNRGWL
;
A
#
# COMPACT_ATOMS: atom_id res chain seq x y z
N MET A 1 19.80 -2.81 8.79
CA MET A 1 19.73 -3.11 10.23
C MET A 1 18.47 -3.90 10.46
N ASP A 2 18.58 -5.07 11.10
CA ASP A 2 17.43 -5.90 11.45
C ASP A 2 16.63 -5.21 12.55
N VAL A 3 15.39 -4.81 12.26
CA VAL A 3 14.52 -4.16 13.25
C VAL A 3 13.87 -5.28 14.07
N HIS A 4 14.25 -5.37 15.34
CA HIS A 4 13.58 -6.22 16.30
C HIS A 4 12.40 -5.44 16.92
N LEU A 5 11.18 -5.92 16.71
CA LEU A 5 9.99 -5.43 17.40
C LEU A 5 9.46 -6.58 18.27
N PRO A 6 9.44 -6.43 19.61
CA PRO A 6 8.69 -7.33 20.48
C PRO A 6 7.21 -7.35 20.07
N GLY A 7 6.49 -8.47 20.29
CA GLY A 7 5.07 -8.55 19.95
C GLY A 7 4.22 -7.43 20.56
N GLU A 8 4.54 -7.02 21.79
CA GLU A 8 3.91 -5.87 22.48
C GLU A 8 4.13 -4.54 21.73
N ALA A 9 5.27 -4.39 21.05
CA ALA A 9 5.56 -3.18 20.29
C ALA A 9 4.64 -3.06 19.06
N ILE A 10 4.22 -4.17 18.44
CA ILE A 10 3.29 -4.12 17.29
C ILE A 10 1.90 -3.69 17.75
N VAL A 11 1.47 -4.14 18.94
CA VAL A 11 0.20 -3.68 19.55
C VAL A 11 0.24 -2.17 19.82
N ILE A 12 1.36 -1.66 20.34
CA ILE A 12 1.56 -0.22 20.52
C ILE A 12 1.54 0.52 19.18
N LEU A 13 2.16 -0.04 18.13
CA LEU A 13 2.12 0.54 16.79
C LEU A 13 0.69 0.61 16.23
N ASN A 14 -0.20 -0.31 16.59
CA ASN A 14 -1.62 -0.23 16.23
C ASN A 14 -2.27 1.08 16.68
N TYR A 15 -1.95 1.54 17.90
CA TYR A 15 -2.41 2.83 18.41
C TYR A 15 -1.87 4.01 17.58
N TYR A 16 -0.62 3.92 17.12
CA TYR A 16 0.03 4.97 16.32
C TYR A 16 -0.40 5.01 14.84
N LEU A 17 -1.04 3.95 14.34
CA LEU A 17 -1.64 3.91 13.01
C LEU A 17 -2.98 4.67 12.90
N ASP A 18 -3.51 5.16 14.03
CA ASP A 18 -4.77 5.90 14.04
C ASP A 18 -4.60 7.32 13.46
N LEU A 19 -5.14 7.55 12.26
CA LEU A 19 -5.11 8.84 11.57
C LEU A 19 -5.89 9.95 12.29
N GLU A 20 -6.87 9.61 13.13
CA GLU A 20 -7.63 10.60 13.92
C GLU A 20 -6.81 11.18 15.06
N ARG A 21 -5.94 10.35 15.64
CA ARG A 21 -5.25 10.67 16.89
C ARG A 21 -3.79 11.09 16.67
N ASN A 22 -3.18 10.67 15.56
CA ASN A 22 -1.75 10.81 15.35
C ASN A 22 -1.39 11.73 14.19
N SER A 23 -0.14 12.19 14.19
CA SER A 23 0.39 12.94 13.06
C SER A 23 0.65 12.02 11.86
N PHE A 24 0.61 12.57 10.64
CA PHE A 24 0.98 11.82 9.45
C PHE A 24 2.37 11.20 9.55
N GLY A 25 3.36 11.95 10.07
CA GLY A 25 4.72 11.46 10.28
C GLY A 25 4.77 10.27 11.24
N THR A 26 4.00 10.30 12.32
CA THR A 26 3.89 9.19 13.28
C THR A 26 3.30 7.93 12.63
N VAL A 27 2.27 8.09 11.80
CA VAL A 27 1.64 6.97 11.08
C VAL A 27 2.61 6.39 10.06
N LEU A 28 3.25 7.24 9.26
CA LEU A 28 4.23 6.82 8.26
C LEU A 28 5.41 6.10 8.91
N GLU A 29 5.95 6.62 10.02
CA GLU A 29 7.02 5.96 10.77
C GLU A 29 6.58 4.60 11.31
N SER A 30 5.33 4.48 11.77
CA SER A 30 4.78 3.24 12.29
C SER A 30 4.65 2.18 11.20
N VAL A 31 4.08 2.53 10.04
CA VAL A 31 4.01 1.65 8.85
C VAL A 31 5.43 1.22 8.45
N THR A 32 6.37 2.16 8.37
CA THR A 32 7.77 1.90 7.99
C THR A 32 8.44 0.92 8.96
N LYS A 33 8.21 1.06 10.27
CA LYS A 33 8.75 0.15 11.29
C LYS A 33 8.18 -1.27 11.14
N ILE A 34 6.87 -1.41 10.95
CA ILE A 34 6.24 -2.72 10.73
C ILE A 34 6.77 -3.35 9.44
N ARG A 35 6.86 -2.58 8.35
CA ARG A 35 7.41 -3.07 7.09
C ARG A 35 8.85 -3.56 7.25
N LYS A 36 9.73 -2.76 7.87
CA LYS A 36 11.12 -3.14 8.12
C LYS A 36 11.24 -4.39 8.99
N PHE A 37 10.33 -4.55 9.95
CA PHE A 37 10.23 -5.77 10.73
C PHE A 37 9.86 -6.96 9.84
N LEU A 38 8.92 -6.82 8.91
CA LEU A 38 8.57 -7.92 8.00
C LEU A 38 9.63 -8.20 6.92
N SER A 39 10.52 -7.26 6.60
CA SER A 39 11.57 -7.43 5.58
C SER A 39 12.80 -8.22 6.08
N SER A 40 12.81 -8.70 7.32
CA SER A 40 13.89 -9.55 7.83
C SER A 40 13.69 -11.00 7.36
N GLU A 41 14.75 -11.62 6.83
CA GLU A 41 14.71 -13.02 6.39
C GLU A 41 14.63 -14.02 7.57
N ARG A 42 14.85 -13.55 8.80
CA ARG A 42 14.82 -14.38 10.01
C ARG A 42 13.40 -14.50 10.55
N ASP A 43 12.94 -15.74 10.69
CA ASP A 43 11.62 -16.09 11.25
C ASP A 43 10.46 -15.37 10.54
N ILE A 44 10.46 -15.39 9.21
CA ILE A 44 9.49 -14.65 8.41
C ILE A 44 8.04 -15.04 8.75
N ILE A 45 7.77 -16.33 8.95
CA ILE A 45 6.43 -16.84 9.28
C ILE A 45 5.99 -16.36 10.67
N GLY A 46 6.85 -16.46 11.70
CA GLY A 46 6.51 -15.98 13.05
C GLY A 46 6.26 -14.48 13.10
N ARG A 47 7.06 -13.70 12.35
CA ARG A 47 6.89 -12.25 12.23
C ARG A 47 5.58 -11.86 11.54
N ILE A 48 5.23 -12.51 10.42
CA ILE A 48 3.96 -12.26 9.74
C ILE A 48 2.79 -12.65 10.65
N SER A 49 2.84 -13.82 11.30
CA SER A 49 1.81 -14.24 12.27
C SER A 49 1.61 -13.21 13.37
N THR A 50 2.69 -12.66 13.93
CA THR A 50 2.61 -11.62 14.96
C THR A 50 1.87 -10.37 14.46
N VAL A 51 2.13 -9.95 13.23
CA VAL A 51 1.44 -8.80 12.61
C VAL A 51 -0.04 -9.11 12.37
N VAL A 52 -0.37 -10.31 11.88
CA VAL A 52 -1.76 -10.75 11.69
C VAL A 52 -2.52 -10.75 13.01
N GLU A 53 -1.96 -11.36 14.06
CA GLU A 53 -2.57 -11.48 15.39
C GLU A 53 -2.77 -10.12 16.07
N SER A 54 -1.91 -9.14 15.81
CA SER A 54 -2.02 -7.79 16.36
C SER A 54 -3.18 -6.95 15.80
N ARG A 55 -3.87 -7.44 14.76
CA ARG A 55 -5.00 -6.78 14.07
C ARG A 55 -4.69 -5.39 13.50
N VAL A 56 -3.42 -5.12 13.20
CA VAL A 56 -3.00 -3.87 12.54
C VAL A 56 -3.36 -3.85 11.06
N LEU A 57 -3.53 -5.02 10.43
CA LEU A 57 -3.66 -5.13 8.97
C LEU A 57 -4.92 -4.47 8.42
N GLU A 58 -6.04 -4.47 9.13
CA GLU A 58 -7.24 -3.75 8.70
C GLU A 58 -6.97 -2.24 8.56
N ARG A 59 -6.24 -1.65 9.51
CA ARG A 59 -5.83 -0.24 9.43
C ARG A 59 -4.85 -0.02 8.30
N ILE A 60 -3.86 -0.90 8.15
CA ILE A 60 -2.83 -0.81 7.08
C ILE A 60 -3.49 -0.90 5.70
N VAL A 61 -4.42 -1.83 5.47
CA VAL A 61 -5.13 -1.96 4.19
C VAL A 61 -5.94 -0.70 3.87
N ASN A 62 -6.53 -0.04 4.87
CA ASN A 62 -7.21 1.24 4.66
C ASN A 62 -6.27 2.38 4.23
N LEU A 63 -4.97 2.32 4.57
CA LEU A 63 -3.98 3.31 4.13
C LEU A 63 -3.65 3.21 2.63
N LEU A 64 -4.07 2.15 1.93
CA LEU A 64 -3.99 2.07 0.46
C LEU A 64 -5.04 2.95 -0.25
N ASP A 65 -6.06 3.43 0.47
CA ASP A 65 -7.15 4.21 -0.12
C ASP A 65 -6.94 5.71 0.10
N GLU A 66 -6.60 6.42 -0.98
CA GLU A 66 -6.43 7.88 -0.94
C GLU A 66 -7.67 8.61 -0.41
N GLU A 67 -8.87 8.11 -0.70
CA GLU A 67 -10.12 8.69 -0.20
C GLU A 67 -10.28 8.50 1.31
N TYR A 68 -9.75 7.41 1.87
CA TYR A 68 -9.71 7.20 3.32
C TYR A 68 -8.75 8.19 3.97
N ILE A 69 -7.55 8.37 3.43
CA ILE A 69 -6.56 9.35 3.92
C ILE A 69 -7.14 10.77 3.82
N ALA A 70 -7.83 11.08 2.72
CA ALA A 70 -8.43 12.40 2.46
C ALA A 70 -9.53 12.81 3.46
N LYS A 71 -10.04 11.87 4.28
CA LYS A 71 -10.94 12.20 5.39
C LYS A 71 -10.22 12.97 6.50
N PHE A 72 -8.93 12.69 6.72
CA PHE A 72 -8.13 13.23 7.81
C PHE A 72 -7.14 14.29 7.35
N PHE A 73 -6.64 14.18 6.11
CA PHE A 73 -5.62 15.06 5.55
C PHE A 73 -6.07 15.71 4.24
N THR A 74 -5.58 16.93 4.01
CA THR A 74 -5.69 17.61 2.71
C THR A 74 -4.33 17.58 2.04
N VAL A 75 -4.27 17.06 0.82
CA VAL A 75 -3.03 17.08 0.02
C VAL A 75 -2.89 18.46 -0.61
N LYS A 76 -1.72 19.10 -0.48
CA LYS A 76 -1.45 20.37 -1.18
C LYS A 76 -1.44 20.13 -2.69
N SER A 77 -2.46 20.58 -3.42
CA SER A 77 -2.37 20.75 -4.86
C SER A 77 -1.51 21.97 -5.18
N GLU A 78 -0.72 21.91 -6.24
CA GLU A 78 0.06 23.06 -6.73
C GLU A 78 -0.83 24.21 -7.26
N THR A 79 -2.15 24.00 -7.34
CA THR A 79 -3.11 25.00 -7.82
C THR A 79 -4.26 25.20 -6.82
N ASN A 80 -4.38 26.46 -6.44
CA ASN A 80 -5.47 27.16 -5.75
C ASN A 80 -5.66 26.94 -4.24
N GLN A 81 -5.33 28.03 -3.53
CA GLN A 81 -5.87 28.40 -2.23
C GLN A 81 -7.39 28.60 -2.35
N ASN A 82 -8.11 28.30 -1.27
CA ASN A 82 -9.52 28.63 -0.98
C ASN A 82 -10.52 27.50 -1.14
N GLU A 83 -10.44 26.48 -0.26
CA GLU A 83 -11.66 25.89 0.30
C GLU A 83 -11.46 25.62 1.80
N THR A 84 -11.89 26.58 2.62
CA THR A 84 -12.02 26.45 4.07
C THR A 84 -13.24 25.58 4.38
N SER A 85 -13.04 24.27 4.45
CA SER A 85 -14.00 23.33 5.06
C SER A 85 -13.81 23.31 6.59
N HIS A 86 -14.92 23.42 7.31
CA HIS A 86 -15.06 23.70 8.74
C HIS A 86 -14.57 22.60 9.73
N CYS A 87 -13.77 21.64 9.24
CA CYS A 87 -13.04 20.67 10.04
C CYS A 87 -11.57 20.81 9.64
N ALA A 88 -10.69 21.22 10.55
CA ALA A 88 -9.29 21.52 10.28
C ALA A 88 -8.51 20.25 9.88
N LYS A 89 -8.69 19.78 8.64
CA LYS A 89 -7.92 18.68 8.07
C LYS A 89 -6.46 19.10 8.01
N ARG A 90 -5.59 18.20 8.44
CA ARG A 90 -4.14 18.43 8.51
C ARG A 90 -3.58 18.40 7.09
N ILE A 91 -2.58 19.22 6.79
CA ILE A 91 -2.07 19.34 5.42
C ILE A 91 -0.86 18.41 5.22
N ILE A 92 -0.82 17.67 4.10
CA ILE A 92 0.31 16.83 3.67
C ILE A 92 0.74 17.17 2.24
N SER A 93 1.98 16.83 1.86
CA SER A 93 2.47 16.97 0.49
C SER A 93 2.09 15.77 -0.39
N GLN A 94 2.17 15.92 -1.71
CA GLN A 94 2.01 14.79 -2.62
C GLN A 94 3.09 13.71 -2.40
N SER A 95 4.33 14.11 -2.06
CA SER A 95 5.41 13.17 -1.73
C SER A 95 5.14 12.37 -0.45
N ASP A 96 4.48 12.97 0.53
CA ASP A 96 4.06 12.29 1.76
C ASP A 96 3.04 11.19 1.41
N LEU A 97 2.04 11.51 0.59
CA LEU A 97 1.03 10.55 0.13
C LEU A 97 1.68 9.38 -0.63
N ILE A 98 2.60 9.67 -1.55
CA ILE A 98 3.31 8.61 -2.29
C ILE A 98 4.14 7.74 -1.33
N SER A 99 4.77 8.35 -0.32
CA SER A 99 5.60 7.62 0.65
C SER A 99 4.78 6.64 1.51
N ILE A 100 3.60 7.06 2.00
CA ILE A 100 2.75 6.15 2.78
C ILE A 100 2.17 5.03 1.91
N LEU A 101 1.76 5.32 0.67
CA LEU A 101 1.28 4.30 -0.26
C LEU A 101 2.38 3.29 -0.60
N TYR A 102 3.62 3.75 -0.77
CA TYR A 102 4.77 2.91 -1.05
C TYR A 102 5.10 1.97 0.11
N GLU A 103 5.28 2.53 1.32
CA GLU A 103 5.59 1.74 2.52
C GLU A 103 4.47 0.77 2.86
N THR A 104 3.21 1.19 2.68
CA THR A 104 2.04 0.32 2.88
C THR A 104 2.03 -0.82 1.87
N SER A 105 2.16 -0.54 0.57
CA SER A 105 2.14 -1.59 -0.47
C SER A 105 3.27 -2.60 -0.29
N TRP A 106 4.47 -2.14 0.08
CA TRP A 106 5.61 -3.03 0.37
C TRP A 106 5.37 -3.87 1.63
N LEU A 107 4.73 -3.31 2.66
CA LEU A 107 4.32 -4.08 3.82
C LEU A 107 3.37 -5.21 3.42
N ILE A 108 2.37 -4.92 2.59
CA ILE A 108 1.42 -5.92 2.07
C ILE A 108 2.15 -7.05 1.35
N ILE A 109 3.11 -6.75 0.47
CA ILE A 109 3.92 -7.78 -0.23
C ILE A 109 4.57 -8.74 0.76
N ASN A 110 5.18 -8.22 1.83
CA ASN A 110 5.82 -9.07 2.82
C ASN A 110 4.80 -9.96 3.55
N VAL A 111 3.57 -9.47 3.80
CA VAL A 111 2.50 -10.29 4.42
C VAL A 111 2.03 -11.39 3.49
N VAL A 112 1.75 -11.09 2.22
CA VAL A 112 1.28 -12.07 1.24
C VAL A 112 2.39 -12.98 0.70
N SER A 113 3.62 -12.82 1.20
CA SER A 113 4.73 -13.77 1.00
C SER A 113 4.77 -14.84 2.11
N GLY A 114 3.79 -14.83 3.02
CA GLY A 114 3.64 -15.80 4.10
C GLY A 114 3.01 -17.11 3.62
N ASN A 115 2.12 -17.67 4.44
CA ASN A 115 1.36 -18.87 4.09
C ASN A 115 -0.09 -18.53 3.70
N TYR A 116 -0.85 -19.55 3.30
CA TYR A 116 -2.26 -19.42 2.95
C TYR A 116 -3.09 -18.67 3.99
N ASP A 117 -2.91 -18.92 5.30
CA ASP A 117 -3.69 -18.26 6.35
C ASP A 117 -3.39 -16.76 6.44
N HIS A 118 -2.13 -16.37 6.25
CA HIS A 118 -1.72 -14.96 6.17
C HIS A 118 -2.36 -14.25 4.99
N THR A 119 -2.29 -14.87 3.80
CA THR A 119 -2.89 -14.35 2.57
C THR A 119 -4.41 -14.28 2.69
N ASN A 120 -5.05 -15.33 3.22
CA ASN A 120 -6.49 -15.39 3.44
C ASN A 120 -6.97 -14.28 4.37
N TYR A 121 -6.25 -14.06 5.48
CA TYR A 121 -6.59 -13.00 6.42
C TYR A 121 -6.56 -11.63 5.76
N ILE A 122 -5.48 -11.28 5.05
CA ILE A 122 -5.38 -9.95 4.44
C ILE A 122 -6.30 -9.75 3.23
N VAL A 123 -6.63 -10.83 2.51
CA VAL A 123 -7.70 -10.84 1.50
C VAL A 123 -9.05 -10.53 2.15
N SER A 124 -9.34 -11.10 3.33
CA SER A 124 -10.57 -10.79 4.08
C SER A 124 -10.66 -9.33 4.55
N CYS A 125 -9.52 -8.65 4.72
CA CYS A 125 -9.44 -7.21 4.98
C CYS A 125 -9.76 -6.34 3.74
N GLY A 126 -10.00 -6.95 2.56
CA GLY A 126 -10.37 -6.25 1.34
C GLY A 126 -9.19 -5.73 0.51
N VAL A 127 -7.98 -6.28 0.70
CA VAL A 127 -6.75 -5.76 0.09
C VAL A 127 -6.78 -5.77 -1.44
N ILE A 128 -7.40 -6.77 -2.08
CA ILE A 128 -7.46 -6.89 -3.54
C ILE A 128 -8.15 -5.67 -4.15
N SER A 129 -9.33 -5.31 -3.64
CA SER A 129 -10.09 -4.15 -4.13
C SER A 129 -9.31 -2.85 -3.97
N LYS A 130 -8.59 -2.69 -2.84
CA LYS A 130 -7.76 -1.50 -2.58
C LYS A 130 -6.58 -1.41 -3.54
N LEU A 131 -5.84 -2.50 -3.75
CA LEU A 131 -4.70 -2.55 -4.68
C LEU A 131 -5.14 -2.28 -6.12
N VAL A 132 -6.25 -2.87 -6.56
CA VAL A 132 -6.79 -2.63 -7.91
C VAL A 132 -7.25 -1.19 -8.10
N LYS A 133 -7.93 -0.60 -7.10
CA LYS A 133 -8.32 0.81 -7.13
C LYS A 133 -7.10 1.72 -7.19
N LEU A 134 -6.06 1.42 -6.40
CA LEU A 134 -4.81 2.18 -6.38
C LEU A 134 -4.09 2.10 -7.72
N LEU A 135 -4.00 0.90 -8.31
CA LEU A 135 -3.38 0.64 -9.62
C LEU A 135 -4.02 1.48 -10.74
N LYS A 136 -5.35 1.65 -10.72
CA LYS A 136 -6.09 2.46 -11.72
C LYS A 136 -5.90 3.98 -11.56
N LYS A 137 -5.52 4.45 -10.36
CA LYS A 137 -5.45 5.89 -10.04
C LYS A 137 -4.03 6.45 -10.04
N THR A 138 -3.06 5.64 -9.65
CA THR A 138 -1.68 6.11 -9.47
C THR A 138 -0.96 6.28 -10.81
N ASN A 139 -0.13 7.32 -10.90
CA ASN A 139 0.85 7.50 -11.99
C ASN A 139 2.28 7.15 -11.56
N SER A 140 2.46 6.71 -10.32
CA SER A 140 3.78 6.40 -9.77
C SER A 140 4.17 4.95 -10.12
N SER A 141 5.20 4.80 -10.94
CA SER A 141 5.72 3.47 -11.34
C SER A 141 6.10 2.61 -10.14
N SER A 142 6.71 3.20 -9.11
CA SER A 142 7.07 2.46 -7.89
C SER A 142 5.85 1.94 -7.13
N ILE A 143 4.71 2.63 -7.15
CA ILE A 143 3.46 2.12 -6.55
C ILE A 143 2.84 1.03 -7.43
N ILE A 144 2.87 1.23 -8.75
CA ILE A 144 2.38 0.24 -9.73
C ILE A 144 3.12 -1.09 -9.55
N ASP A 145 4.46 -1.06 -9.49
CA ASP A 145 5.29 -2.25 -9.31
C ASP A 145 4.93 -3.00 -8.03
N GLN A 146 4.74 -2.28 -6.91
CA GLN A 146 4.38 -2.89 -5.64
C GLN A 146 2.95 -3.49 -5.67
N CYS A 147 1.99 -2.80 -6.31
CA CYS A 147 0.63 -3.31 -6.44
C CYS A 147 0.57 -4.58 -7.28
N ILE A 148 1.29 -4.62 -8.41
CA ILE A 148 1.37 -5.78 -9.30
C ILE A 148 2.00 -6.95 -8.55
N TRP A 149 3.09 -6.71 -7.82
CA TRP A 149 3.76 -7.77 -7.07
C TRP A 149 2.87 -8.34 -5.97
N ALA A 150 2.19 -7.48 -5.19
CA ALA A 150 1.24 -7.93 -4.17
C ALA A 150 0.13 -8.79 -4.77
N LEU A 151 -0.50 -8.33 -5.86
CA LEU A 151 -1.57 -9.06 -6.54
C LEU A 151 -1.07 -10.38 -7.15
N GLY A 152 0.15 -10.40 -7.69
CA GLY A 152 0.80 -11.60 -8.21
C GLY A 152 1.04 -12.65 -7.12
N ASN A 153 1.54 -12.24 -5.95
CA ASN A 153 1.71 -13.14 -4.80
C ASN A 153 0.37 -13.70 -4.32
N ILE A 154 -0.66 -12.85 -4.16
CA ILE A 154 -2.02 -13.28 -3.78
C ILE A 154 -2.56 -14.31 -4.79
N ALA A 155 -2.47 -14.02 -6.09
CA ALA A 155 -2.94 -14.91 -7.14
C ALA A 155 -2.10 -16.20 -7.26
N GLY A 156 -0.84 -16.17 -6.85
CA GLY A 156 0.06 -17.31 -6.83
C GLY A 156 -0.20 -18.29 -5.68
N GLU A 157 -0.78 -17.81 -4.58
CA GLU A 157 -0.99 -18.61 -3.36
C GLU A 157 -2.04 -19.72 -3.55
N SER A 158 -3.15 -19.47 -4.25
CA SER A 158 -4.19 -20.47 -4.47
C SER A 158 -5.02 -20.24 -5.73
N VAL A 159 -5.75 -21.28 -6.17
CA VAL A 159 -6.67 -21.17 -7.33
C VAL A 159 -7.82 -20.21 -7.01
N GLU A 160 -8.31 -20.26 -5.78
CA GLU A 160 -9.39 -19.41 -5.27
C GLU A 160 -8.97 -17.93 -5.30
N PHE A 161 -7.79 -17.60 -4.76
CA PHE A 161 -7.28 -16.23 -4.78
C PHE A 161 -6.95 -15.73 -6.18
N ARG A 162 -6.43 -16.62 -7.06
CA ARG A 162 -6.24 -16.28 -8.48
C ARG A 162 -7.54 -15.84 -9.13
N ASN A 163 -8.61 -16.63 -8.96
CA ASN A 163 -9.91 -16.30 -9.54
C ASN A 163 -10.46 -14.99 -8.96
N LEU A 164 -10.35 -14.80 -7.64
CA LEU A 164 -10.75 -13.55 -6.99
C LEU A 164 -10.02 -12.32 -7.54
N VAL A 165 -8.71 -12.42 -7.81
CA VAL A 165 -7.93 -11.34 -8.42
C VAL A 165 -8.36 -11.10 -9.88
N LEU A 166 -8.62 -12.18 -10.64
CA LEU A 166 -9.10 -12.08 -12.02
C LEU A 166 -10.48 -11.42 -12.13
N ASP A 167 -11.38 -11.71 -11.19
CA ASP A 167 -12.73 -11.12 -11.11
C ASP A 167 -12.71 -9.59 -10.91
N HIS A 168 -11.56 -9.01 -10.53
CA HIS A 168 -11.36 -7.56 -10.45
C HIS A 168 -10.88 -6.93 -11.76
N ASN A 169 -11.02 -7.64 -12.89
CA ASN A 169 -10.61 -7.22 -14.24
C ASN A 169 -9.13 -6.85 -14.34
N ILE A 170 -8.27 -7.55 -13.59
CA ILE A 170 -6.85 -7.21 -13.53
C ILE A 170 -6.16 -7.32 -14.90
N MET A 171 -6.61 -8.25 -15.76
CA MET A 171 -6.02 -8.49 -17.07
C MET A 171 -6.15 -7.28 -18.00
N GLU A 172 -7.31 -6.63 -18.00
CA GLU A 172 -7.58 -5.43 -18.79
C GLU A 172 -6.66 -4.29 -18.34
N ILE A 173 -6.51 -4.13 -17.01
CA ILE A 173 -5.64 -3.11 -16.41
C ILE A 173 -4.18 -3.38 -16.77
N MET A 174 -3.72 -4.63 -16.72
CA MET A 174 -2.34 -4.97 -17.10
C MET A 174 -2.06 -4.65 -18.57
N VAL A 175 -3.01 -4.92 -19.46
CA VAL A 175 -2.86 -4.58 -20.90
C VAL A 175 -2.73 -3.07 -21.08
N GLU A 176 -3.58 -2.29 -20.42
CA GLU A 176 -3.51 -0.82 -20.46
C GLU A 176 -2.17 -0.29 -19.92
N LEU A 177 -1.71 -0.83 -18.79
CA LEU A 177 -0.41 -0.47 -18.22
C LEU A 177 0.73 -0.80 -19.18
N MET A 178 0.79 -2.01 -19.73
CA MET A 178 1.83 -2.41 -20.69
C MET A 178 1.87 -1.49 -21.93
N GLN A 179 0.71 -1.11 -22.45
CA GLN A 179 0.62 -0.16 -23.56
C GLN A 179 1.20 1.21 -23.17
N ASN A 180 0.88 1.70 -21.98
CA ASN A 180 1.40 2.98 -21.49
C ASN A 180 2.93 2.96 -21.33
N TYR A 181 3.50 1.89 -20.77
CA TYR A 181 4.96 1.72 -20.67
C TYR A 181 5.64 1.68 -22.05
N LEU A 182 5.09 0.91 -23.00
CA LEU A 182 5.65 0.81 -24.36
C LEU A 182 5.57 2.15 -25.12
N LEU A 183 4.48 2.91 -24.94
CA LEU A 183 4.31 4.24 -25.53
C LEU A 183 5.27 5.29 -24.93
N LEU A 184 5.64 5.16 -23.66
CA LEU A 184 6.65 6.00 -23.02
C LEU A 184 8.03 5.80 -23.64
N ASP A 185 8.45 4.54 -23.85
CA ASP A 185 9.73 4.24 -24.49
C ASP A 185 9.81 4.78 -25.93
N LEU A 186 8.73 4.65 -26.71
CA LEU A 186 8.66 5.19 -28.08
C LEU A 186 8.70 6.73 -28.11
N LYS A 187 8.10 7.41 -27.13
CA LYS A 187 8.17 8.87 -27.01
C LYS A 187 9.55 9.36 -26.59
N VAL A 188 10.27 8.61 -25.74
CA VAL A 188 11.65 8.92 -25.35
C VAL A 188 12.59 8.74 -26.53
N LEU A 189 12.44 7.65 -27.30
CA LEU A 189 13.23 7.42 -28.52
C LEU A 189 13.01 8.52 -29.58
N ASN A 190 11.79 9.02 -29.74
CA ASN A 190 11.49 10.10 -30.69
C ASN A 190 11.98 11.49 -30.24
N ARG A 191 12.32 11.69 -28.96
CA ARG A 191 12.92 12.96 -28.47
C ARG A 191 14.45 13.00 -28.56
N GLY A 192 15.09 11.88 -28.90
CA GLY A 192 16.55 11.80 -29.09
C GLY A 192 17.04 12.13 -30.52
N TRP A 193 16.12 12.39 -31.46
CA TRP A 193 16.42 12.59 -32.89
C TRP A 193 15.77 13.86 -33.48
N LEU A 194 15.58 14.91 -32.67
CA LEU A 194 15.16 16.24 -33.12
C LEU A 194 16.05 17.32 -32.50
#